data_AF-A0A822EG89-F1
#
_entry.id   AF-A0A822EG89-F1
#
_cell.length_a   1.000
_cell.length_b   1.000
_cell.length_c   1.000
_cell.angle_alpha   90.00
_cell.angle_beta   90.00
_cell.angle_gamma   90.00
#
_symmetry.space_group_name_H-M   'P 1'
#
loop_
_entity.id
_entity.type
_entity.pdbx_description
1 polymer ?
#
loop_
_entity_poly.entity_id
_entity_poly.type
_entity_poly.pdbx_seq_one_letter_code
_entity_poly.pdbx_strand_id
1 'polypeptide(L)'
;MLMHLYLLLILQLFSCFSAETKPKLTFDEFFDYTTFPFLRFSPTGQHLLIQTRHSSWNTSSYENTLWLYDIQNQTKKLITTNLHKSIKPQWSPSGNYIALLPKNHSSVNKTDDLQNKQQSEQYIYLYSLISDELLPIQIENDSLLAFTWSNNDSSLYLAAINFQSIAEENDLYK
;
A
#
# COMPACT_ATOMS: atom_id res chain seq x y z
N MET A 1 -27.83 -61.06 -10.57
CA MET A 1 -27.90 -59.69 -11.13
C MET A 1 -28.47 -58.68 -10.13
N LEU A 2 -29.63 -58.94 -9.50
CA LEU A 2 -30.25 -58.03 -8.51
C LEU A 2 -29.36 -57.69 -7.27
N MET A 3 -28.56 -58.65 -6.79
CA MET A 3 -27.69 -58.46 -5.62
C MET A 3 -26.52 -57.49 -5.88
N HIS A 4 -26.03 -57.41 -7.12
CA HIS A 4 -24.94 -56.49 -7.49
C HIS A 4 -25.45 -55.04 -7.65
N LEU A 5 -26.74 -54.88 -8.00
CA LEU A 5 -27.38 -53.58 -8.11
C LEU A 5 -27.60 -52.92 -6.74
N TYR A 6 -27.93 -53.72 -5.72
CA TYR A 6 -28.09 -53.24 -4.35
C TYR A 6 -26.75 -52.83 -3.72
N LEU A 7 -25.66 -53.54 -4.05
CA LEU A 7 -24.31 -53.22 -3.59
C LEU A 7 -23.78 -51.90 -4.17
N LEU A 8 -24.07 -51.62 -5.45
CA LEU A 8 -23.72 -50.34 -6.09
C LEU A 8 -24.52 -49.15 -5.52
N LEU A 9 -25.79 -49.36 -5.16
CA LEU A 9 -26.64 -48.32 -4.57
C LEU A 9 -26.18 -47.91 -3.15
N ILE A 10 -25.71 -48.88 -2.35
CA ILE A 10 -25.17 -48.64 -1.00
C ILE A 10 -23.80 -47.93 -1.05
N LEU A 11 -22.99 -48.20 -2.09
CA LEU A 11 -21.68 -47.57 -2.25
C LEU A 11 -21.77 -46.07 -2.58
N GLN A 12 -22.83 -45.64 -3.28
CA GLN A 12 -23.05 -44.23 -3.63
C GLN A 12 -23.57 -43.38 -2.45
N LEU A 13 -24.19 -44.00 -1.45
CA LEU A 13 -24.64 -43.32 -0.22
C LEU A 13 -23.49 -42.98 0.74
N PHE A 14 -22.31 -43.58 0.56
CA PHE A 14 -21.13 -43.34 1.40
C PHE A 14 -20.22 -42.19 0.92
N SER A 15 -20.50 -41.57 -0.22
CA SER A 15 -19.58 -40.58 -0.82
C SER A 15 -19.77 -39.15 -0.34
N CYS A 16 -20.63 -38.86 0.63
CA CYS A 16 -20.90 -37.48 1.03
C CYS A 16 -20.85 -37.29 2.53
N PHE A 17 -19.65 -37.21 3.11
CA PHE A 17 -19.37 -36.40 4.29
C PHE A 17 -17.85 -36.24 4.45
N SER A 18 -17.20 -35.48 3.57
CA SER A 18 -15.95 -34.82 3.98
C SER A 18 -16.34 -33.56 4.73
N ALA A 19 -16.49 -33.68 6.05
CA ALA A 19 -16.49 -32.51 6.92
C ALA A 19 -15.09 -31.91 6.85
N GLU A 20 -14.93 -30.84 6.08
CA GLU A 20 -13.68 -30.09 6.01
C GLU A 20 -13.42 -29.50 7.40
N THR A 21 -12.56 -30.17 8.18
CA THR A 21 -12.14 -29.67 9.49
C THR A 21 -11.25 -28.48 9.24
N LYS A 22 -11.83 -27.26 9.32
CA LYS A 22 -11.04 -26.03 9.26
C LYS A 22 -9.88 -26.12 10.25
N PRO A 23 -8.64 -25.77 9.85
CA PRO A 23 -7.50 -25.82 10.74
C PRO A 23 -7.78 -24.97 11.98
N LYS A 24 -7.27 -25.41 13.14
CA LYS A 24 -7.37 -24.65 14.37
C LYS A 24 -6.53 -23.38 14.22
N LEU A 25 -7.15 -22.22 14.42
CA LEU A 25 -6.47 -20.93 14.40
C LEU A 25 -5.33 -20.93 15.43
N THR A 26 -4.11 -20.67 14.97
CA THR A 26 -2.93 -20.52 15.81
C THR A 26 -2.80 -19.09 16.32
N PHE A 27 -2.01 -18.88 17.37
CA PHE A 27 -1.71 -17.54 17.88
C PHE A 27 -1.00 -16.70 16.82
N ASP A 28 -0.04 -17.29 16.11
CA ASP A 28 0.71 -16.61 15.05
C ASP A 28 -0.22 -16.13 13.93
N GLU A 29 -1.15 -16.98 13.46
CA GLU A 29 -2.17 -16.61 12.47
C GLU A 29 -3.13 -15.54 12.97
N PHE A 30 -3.47 -15.52 14.26
CA PHE A 30 -4.34 -14.50 14.83
C PHE A 30 -3.71 -13.09 14.76
N PHE A 31 -2.39 -12.99 14.94
CA PHE A 31 -1.68 -11.72 14.87
C PHE A 31 -1.15 -11.38 13.46
N ASP A 32 -1.07 -12.34 12.55
CA ASP A 32 -0.73 -12.13 11.15
C ASP A 32 -1.95 -11.72 10.30
N TYR A 33 -2.64 -10.67 10.75
CA TYR A 33 -3.79 -10.12 10.04
C TYR A 33 -3.38 -9.05 9.04
N THR A 34 -4.09 -9.03 7.91
CA THR A 34 -3.99 -7.95 6.92
C THR A 34 -5.16 -6.99 7.09
N THR A 35 -4.86 -5.69 7.19
CA THR A 35 -5.86 -4.62 7.14
C THR A 35 -5.88 -3.95 5.78
N PHE A 36 -7.01 -3.31 5.46
CA PHE A 36 -7.22 -2.59 4.21
C PHE A 36 -7.50 -1.11 4.50
N PRO A 37 -6.50 -0.33 4.93
CA PRO A 37 -6.71 1.03 5.42
C PRO A 37 -7.10 2.05 4.35
N PHE A 38 -7.14 1.66 3.07
CA PHE A 38 -7.57 2.52 1.97
C PHE A 38 -8.02 1.70 0.76
N LEU A 39 -9.17 2.05 0.19
CA LEU A 39 -9.68 1.54 -1.07
C LEU A 39 -10.27 2.69 -1.87
N ARG A 40 -10.02 2.76 -3.18
CA ARG A 40 -10.58 3.79 -4.05
C ARG A 40 -10.67 3.33 -5.50
N PHE A 41 -11.87 3.39 -6.08
CA PHE A 41 -12.05 3.18 -7.53
C PHE A 41 -11.32 4.25 -8.34
N SER A 42 -10.82 3.88 -9.52
CA SER A 42 -10.38 4.85 -10.52
C SER A 42 -11.57 5.73 -10.94
N PRO A 43 -11.33 6.96 -11.43
CA PRO A 43 -12.39 7.83 -11.96
C PRO A 43 -13.25 7.15 -13.04
N THR A 44 -12.63 6.29 -13.85
CA THR A 44 -13.28 5.49 -14.89
C THR A 44 -14.05 4.28 -14.36
N GLY A 45 -13.86 3.89 -13.10
CA GLY A 45 -14.46 2.71 -12.48
C GLY A 45 -13.89 1.36 -12.95
N GLN A 46 -12.83 1.35 -13.76
CA GLN A 46 -12.23 0.12 -14.32
C GLN A 46 -11.19 -0.52 -13.39
N HIS A 47 -10.62 0.27 -12.48
CA HIS A 47 -9.61 -0.20 -11.55
C HIS A 47 -9.99 0.12 -10.11
N LEU A 48 -9.48 -0.68 -9.18
CA LEU A 48 -9.58 -0.45 -7.75
C LEU A 48 -8.17 -0.35 -7.16
N LEU A 49 -7.88 0.77 -6.51
CA LEU A 49 -6.65 0.97 -5.77
C LEU A 49 -6.84 0.48 -4.34
N ILE A 50 -5.97 -0.42 -3.88
CA ILE A 50 -6.09 -1.09 -2.59
C ILE A 50 -4.78 -0.94 -1.82
N GLN A 51 -4.85 -0.28 -0.66
CA GLN A 51 -3.76 -0.33 0.31
C GLN A 51 -3.99 -1.51 1.25
N THR A 52 -2.99 -2.36 1.42
CA THR A 52 -2.95 -3.37 2.46
C THR A 52 -1.89 -3.03 3.49
N ARG A 53 -2.11 -3.41 4.75
CA ARG A 53 -1.12 -3.32 5.81
C ARG A 53 -1.08 -4.62 6.60
N HIS A 54 0.10 -5.21 6.70
CA HIS A 54 0.34 -6.45 7.44
C HIS A 54 1.56 -6.30 8.37
N SER A 55 1.62 -7.15 9.39
CA SER A 55 2.70 -7.17 10.37
C SER A 55 3.93 -7.87 9.78
N SER A 56 5.09 -7.22 9.85
CA SER A 56 6.36 -7.77 9.44
C SER A 56 7.18 -8.09 10.70
N TRP A 57 7.02 -9.31 11.22
CA TRP A 57 7.58 -9.73 12.51
C TRP A 57 9.12 -9.72 12.54
N ASN A 58 9.76 -10.12 11.43
CA ASN A 58 11.21 -10.11 11.29
C ASN A 58 11.83 -8.71 11.46
N THR A 59 11.09 -7.65 11.13
CA THR A 59 11.54 -6.26 11.24
C THR A 59 10.87 -5.50 12.37
N SER A 60 10.00 -6.17 13.17
CA SER A 60 9.15 -5.54 14.19
C SER A 60 8.44 -4.29 13.65
N SER A 61 7.95 -4.36 12.41
CA SER A 61 7.38 -3.22 11.69
C SER A 61 6.08 -3.60 10.96
N TYR A 62 5.49 -2.63 10.27
CA TYR A 62 4.35 -2.87 9.38
C TYR A 62 4.75 -2.55 7.95
N GLU A 63 4.40 -3.44 7.04
CA GLU A 63 4.53 -3.21 5.61
C GLU A 63 3.21 -2.63 5.06
N ASN A 64 3.30 -1.55 4.30
CA ASN A 64 2.15 -0.93 3.64
C ASN A 64 2.29 -1.12 2.15
N THR A 65 1.49 -2.00 1.59
CA THR A 65 1.56 -2.39 0.18
C THR A 65 0.44 -1.69 -0.58
N LEU A 66 0.73 -1.22 -1.79
CA LEU A 66 -0.25 -0.65 -2.70
C LEU A 66 -0.46 -1.58 -3.89
N TRP A 67 -1.72 -1.91 -4.15
CA TRP A 67 -2.13 -2.81 -5.22
C TRP A 67 -3.09 -2.12 -6.16
N LEU A 68 -2.95 -2.42 -7.44
CA LEU A 68 -3.92 -2.09 -8.47
C LEU A 68 -4.70 -3.36 -8.85
N TYR A 69 -6.01 -3.29 -8.76
CA TYR A 69 -6.89 -4.38 -9.17
C TYR A 69 -7.67 -3.99 -10.42
N ASP A 70 -7.58 -4.79 -11.46
CA ASP A 70 -8.37 -4.67 -12.69
C ASP A 70 -9.69 -5.42 -12.49
N ILE A 71 -10.80 -4.70 -12.63
CA ILE A 71 -12.13 -5.24 -12.34
C ILE A 71 -12.61 -6.18 -13.44
N GLN A 72 -12.26 -5.90 -14.70
CA GLN A 72 -12.71 -6.69 -15.84
C GLN A 72 -11.95 -8.01 -15.90
N ASN A 73 -10.63 -7.95 -15.78
CA ASN A 73 -9.75 -9.11 -15.89
C ASN A 73 -9.60 -9.87 -14.57
N GLN A 74 -10.09 -9.29 -13.46
CA GLN A 74 -9.95 -9.82 -12.10
C GLN A 74 -8.48 -10.05 -11.69
N THR A 75 -7.56 -9.26 -12.25
CA THR A 75 -6.14 -9.36 -11.99
C THR A 75 -5.70 -8.35 -10.93
N LYS A 76 -4.70 -8.72 -10.14
CA LYS A 76 -4.13 -7.88 -9.10
C LYS A 76 -2.65 -7.65 -9.39
N LYS A 77 -2.22 -6.41 -9.28
CA LYS A 77 -0.85 -5.97 -9.53
C LYS A 77 -0.28 -5.22 -8.34
N LEU A 78 0.98 -5.50 -8.02
CA LEU A 78 1.74 -4.77 -7.01
C LEU A 78 2.31 -3.48 -7.59
N ILE A 79 2.04 -2.33 -6.95
CA ILE A 79 2.69 -1.05 -7.29
C ILE A 79 3.91 -0.82 -6.38
N THR A 80 3.76 -0.99 -5.07
CA THR A 80 4.86 -0.80 -4.11
C THR A 80 4.58 -1.52 -2.78
N THR A 81 5.62 -1.93 -2.06
CA THR A 81 5.57 -2.50 -0.71
C THR A 81 5.90 -1.49 0.40
N ASN A 82 6.40 -0.31 0.03
CA ASN A 82 6.92 0.67 0.97
C ASN A 82 6.08 1.96 0.93
N LEU A 83 4.76 1.88 1.03
CA LEU A 83 3.90 3.06 1.02
C LEU A 83 3.96 3.84 2.34
N HIS A 84 3.95 5.16 2.28
CA HIS A 84 3.86 6.00 3.47
C HIS A 84 2.50 5.80 4.17
N LYS A 85 2.53 5.63 5.50
CA LYS A 85 1.32 5.26 6.27
C LYS A 85 0.30 6.39 6.38
N SER A 86 0.76 7.63 6.49
CA SER A 86 -0.07 8.79 6.82
C SER A 86 -0.63 9.50 5.59
N ILE A 87 0.00 9.35 4.42
CA ILE A 87 -0.40 10.03 3.20
C ILE A 87 -0.99 8.99 2.25
N LYS A 88 -2.26 9.19 1.88
CA LYS A 88 -2.97 8.27 1.01
C LYS A 88 -2.63 8.53 -0.46
N PRO A 89 -2.50 7.47 -1.28
CA PRO A 89 -2.30 7.64 -2.70
C PRO A 89 -3.55 8.21 -3.36
N GLN A 90 -3.38 8.92 -4.47
CA GLN A 90 -4.47 9.58 -5.16
C GLN A 90 -4.40 9.34 -6.66
N TRP A 91 -5.55 8.95 -7.22
CA TRP A 91 -5.78 8.98 -8.65
C TRP A 91 -5.71 10.42 -9.17
N SER A 92 -5.10 10.59 -10.34
CA SER A 92 -5.32 11.79 -11.13
C SER A 92 -6.78 11.83 -11.61
N PRO A 93 -7.39 13.00 -11.84
CA PRO A 93 -8.77 13.12 -12.29
C PRO A 93 -9.09 12.32 -13.57
N SER A 94 -8.17 12.24 -14.53
CA SER A 94 -8.35 11.39 -15.73
C SER A 94 -8.22 9.89 -15.45
N GLY A 95 -7.62 9.51 -14.32
CA GLY A 95 -7.36 8.12 -13.95
C GLY A 95 -6.12 7.51 -14.59
N ASN A 96 -5.32 8.28 -15.32
CA ASN A 96 -4.10 7.80 -15.98
C ASN A 96 -2.91 7.67 -15.02
N TYR A 97 -2.91 8.41 -13.91
CA TYR A 97 -1.83 8.40 -12.93
C TYR A 97 -2.31 8.10 -11.52
N ILE A 98 -1.42 7.54 -10.71
CA ILE A 98 -1.57 7.42 -9.26
C ILE A 98 -0.38 8.13 -8.62
N ALA A 99 -0.64 9.22 -7.91
CA ALA A 99 0.35 9.87 -7.05
C ALA A 99 0.44 9.12 -5.71
N LEU A 100 1.65 8.82 -5.27
CA LEU A 100 1.92 8.14 -4.01
C LEU A 100 3.21 8.64 -3.38
N LEU A 101 3.29 8.53 -2.06
CA LEU A 101 4.52 8.81 -1.31
C LEU A 101 5.04 7.50 -0.73
N PRO A 102 6.26 7.06 -1.10
CA PRO A 102 6.90 5.96 -0.41
C PRO A 102 7.36 6.35 0.99
N LYS A 103 7.55 5.36 1.85
CA LYS A 103 8.22 5.51 3.13
C LYS A 103 9.68 5.84 2.85
N ASN A 104 10.14 7.01 3.29
CA ASN A 104 11.56 7.33 3.25
C ASN A 104 12.34 6.35 4.13
N HIS A 105 13.34 5.69 3.54
CA HIS A 105 14.41 5.05 4.28
C HIS A 105 15.41 6.13 4.69
N SER A 106 15.02 7.04 5.59
CA SER A 106 16.04 7.79 6.32
C SER A 106 16.90 6.73 7.00
N SER A 107 18.16 6.62 6.60
CA SER A 107 19.12 5.73 7.24
C SER A 107 19.11 6.05 8.73
N VAL A 108 18.50 5.17 9.51
CA VAL A 108 18.63 5.19 10.95
C VAL A 108 20.04 4.67 11.24
N ASN A 109 21.05 5.49 10.94
CA ASN A 109 22.31 5.39 11.65
C ASN A 109 21.99 5.90 13.05
N LYS A 110 21.54 4.99 13.92
CA LYS A 110 21.58 5.14 15.37
C LYS A 110 23.05 5.18 15.79
N THR A 111 23.73 6.26 15.47
CA THR A 111 24.97 6.67 16.10
C THR A 111 24.71 8.10 16.54
N ASP A 112 24.88 8.34 17.85
CA ASP A 112 24.60 9.55 18.63
C ASP A 112 25.36 10.82 18.18
N ASP A 113 25.50 11.07 16.87
CA ASP A 113 26.11 12.28 16.34
C ASP A 113 25.02 13.25 15.86
N LEU A 114 24.62 14.13 16.77
CA LEU A 114 23.67 15.24 16.56
C LEU A 114 24.12 16.29 15.52
N GLN A 115 25.13 16.02 14.69
CA GLN A 115 25.71 17.01 13.77
C GLN A 115 25.61 16.70 12.28
N ASN A 116 25.07 15.55 11.87
CA ASN A 116 24.83 15.30 10.45
C ASN A 116 23.40 14.85 10.19
N LYS A 117 22.47 15.81 10.30
CA LYS A 117 21.08 15.66 9.83
C LYS A 117 21.10 15.70 8.31
N GLN A 118 21.60 14.62 7.70
CA GLN A 118 21.66 14.48 6.25
C GLN A 118 20.22 14.60 5.73
N GLN A 119 19.99 15.68 4.99
CA GLN A 119 18.68 16.04 4.44
C GLN A 119 18.15 14.84 3.65
N SER A 120 17.07 14.25 4.15
CA SER A 120 16.42 13.13 3.48
C SER A 120 15.56 13.71 2.36
N GLU A 121 16.08 13.70 1.13
CA GLU A 121 15.29 14.05 -0.06
C GLU A 121 13.99 13.21 -0.06
N GLN A 122 12.85 13.88 -0.22
CA GLN A 122 11.56 13.22 -0.36
C GLN A 122 11.18 13.19 -1.83
N TYR A 123 10.62 12.07 -2.27
CA TYR A 123 10.14 11.90 -3.64
C TYR A 123 8.66 11.51 -3.61
N ILE A 124 7.82 12.24 -4.33
CA ILE A 124 6.51 11.73 -4.74
C ILE A 124 6.73 10.88 -5.98
N TYR A 125 6.03 9.76 -6.09
CA TYR A 125 6.03 8.95 -7.30
C TYR A 125 4.68 9.04 -8.00
N LEU A 126 4.73 9.17 -9.31
CA LEU A 126 3.58 9.01 -10.19
C LEU A 126 3.67 7.65 -10.87
N TYR A 127 2.77 6.74 -10.51
CA TYR A 127 2.57 5.51 -11.26
C TYR A 127 1.69 5.79 -12.47
N SER A 128 2.21 5.50 -13.67
CA SER A 128 1.50 5.65 -14.95
C SER A 128 0.81 4.34 -15.31
N LEU A 129 -0.51 4.37 -15.54
CA LEU A 129 -1.26 3.19 -15.99
C LEU A 129 -0.96 2.81 -17.44
N ILE A 130 -0.51 3.78 -18.25
CA ILE A 130 -0.26 3.59 -19.69
C ILE A 130 1.11 2.95 -19.91
N SER A 131 2.15 3.52 -19.29
CA SER A 131 3.54 3.06 -19.47
C SER A 131 3.94 2.00 -18.46
N ASP A 132 3.17 1.83 -17.39
CA ASP A 132 3.49 0.91 -16.31
C ASP A 132 4.77 1.25 -15.53
N GLU A 133 5.06 2.55 -15.40
CA GLU A 133 6.28 3.05 -14.77
C GLU A 133 6.00 3.93 -13.57
N LEU A 134 6.94 3.94 -12.62
CA LEU A 134 6.97 4.84 -11.46
C LEU A 134 7.91 6.02 -11.75
N LEU A 135 7.33 7.19 -11.97
CA LEU A 135 8.07 8.42 -12.27
C LEU A 135 8.32 9.21 -10.97
N PRO A 136 9.57 9.45 -10.56
CA PRO A 136 9.87 10.23 -9.36
C PRO A 136 9.73 11.74 -9.63
N ILE A 137 9.17 12.46 -8.66
CA ILE A 137 9.15 13.91 -8.57
C ILE A 137 9.82 14.29 -7.26
N GLN A 138 10.98 14.93 -7.37
CA GLN A 138 11.75 15.39 -6.22
C GLN A 138 11.06 16.56 -5.51
N ILE A 139 11.08 16.54 -4.18
CA ILE A 139 10.64 17.64 -3.33
C ILE A 139 11.86 18.15 -2.55
N GLU A 140 12.05 19.46 -2.55
CA GLU A 140 13.09 20.13 -1.77
C GLU A 140 12.75 20.03 -0.28
N ASN A 141 13.61 19.38 0.51
CA ASN A 141 13.77 19.39 1.98
C ASN A 141 12.57 19.66 2.91
N ASP A 142 11.37 19.43 2.42
CA ASP A 142 10.13 19.71 3.12
C ASP A 142 9.50 18.39 3.55
N SER A 143 8.99 18.35 4.78
CA SER A 143 8.18 17.22 5.21
C SER A 143 6.81 17.32 4.57
N LEU A 144 6.52 16.45 3.60
CA LEU A 144 5.22 16.43 2.96
C LEU A 144 4.14 16.02 3.96
N LEU A 145 3.09 16.83 4.06
CA LEU A 145 1.92 16.57 4.89
C LEU A 145 0.75 16.04 4.06
N ALA A 146 0.55 16.60 2.88
CA ALA A 146 -0.51 16.24 1.96
C ALA A 146 -0.19 16.68 0.53
N PHE A 147 -0.88 16.08 -0.44
CA PHE A 147 -0.88 16.53 -1.83
C PHE A 147 -2.28 16.37 -2.44
N THR A 148 -2.56 17.13 -3.50
CA THR A 148 -3.78 16.97 -4.30
C THR A 148 -3.57 17.36 -5.77
N TRP A 149 -4.25 16.65 -6.67
CA TRP A 149 -4.24 16.96 -8.10
C TRP A 149 -5.09 18.20 -8.44
N SER A 150 -4.68 18.92 -9.48
CA SER A 150 -5.56 19.82 -10.22
C SER A 150 -6.59 19.02 -11.02
N ASN A 151 -7.76 19.59 -11.32
CA ASN A 151 -8.86 18.90 -12.00
C ASN A 151 -8.56 18.47 -13.46
N ASN A 152 -7.48 18.98 -14.04
CA ASN A 152 -7.07 18.75 -15.42
C ASN A 152 -5.79 17.91 -15.54
N ASP A 153 -5.36 17.23 -14.47
CA ASP A 153 -4.17 16.38 -14.40
C ASP A 153 -2.82 17.09 -14.60
N SER A 154 -2.79 18.42 -14.75
CA SER A 154 -1.57 19.15 -15.11
C SER A 154 -0.68 19.50 -13.92
N SER A 155 -1.21 19.47 -12.70
CA SER A 155 -0.51 20.02 -11.54
C SER A 155 -0.82 19.22 -10.27
N LEU A 156 0.17 19.17 -9.39
CA LEU A 156 0.06 18.57 -8.06
C LEU A 156 0.37 19.66 -7.04
N TYR A 157 -0.61 19.99 -6.21
CA TYR A 157 -0.45 20.94 -5.10
C TYR A 157 0.03 20.21 -3.86
N LEU A 158 1.05 20.76 -3.21
CA LEU A 158 1.70 20.15 -2.05
C LEU A 158 1.52 21.04 -0.82
N ALA A 159 1.27 20.42 0.33
CA ALA A 159 1.37 21.06 1.63
C ALA A 159 2.52 20.39 2.38
N ALA A 160 3.55 21.16 2.75
CA ALA A 160 4.76 20.64 3.35
C ALA A 160 5.32 21.61 4.40
N ILE A 161 6.09 21.09 5.35
CA ILE A 161 6.78 21.88 6.38
C ILE A 161 8.24 22.04 5.97
N ASN A 162 8.66 23.30 5.80
CA ASN A 162 10.05 23.63 5.53
C ASN A 162 10.85 23.71 6.83
N PHE A 163 11.83 22.82 7.00
CA PHE A 163 12.64 22.76 8.21
C PHE A 163 13.69 23.87 8.32
N GLN A 164 14.04 24.56 7.23
CA GLN A 164 15.05 25.62 7.23
C GLN A 164 14.50 26.90 7.89
N SER A 165 13.23 27.23 7.63
CA SER A 165 12.54 28.37 8.26
C SER A 165 12.47 28.27 9.79
N ILE A 166 12.31 27.06 10.33
CA ILE A 166 12.20 26.81 11.78
C ILE A 166 13.55 27.00 12.49
N ALA A 167 14.67 26.74 11.80
CA ALA A 167 16.00 26.95 12.38
C ALA A 167 16.33 28.44 12.49
N GLU A 168 16.01 29.22 11.46
CA GLU A 168 16.30 30.66 11.40
C GLU A 168 15.48 31.48 12.42
N GLU A 169 14.22 31.12 12.68
CA GLU A 169 13.39 31.79 13.70
C GLU A 169 13.91 31.54 15.13
N ASN A 170 14.42 30.35 15.43
CA ASN A 170 14.94 30.01 16.76
C ASN A 170 16.28 30.70 17.07
N ASP A 171 17.07 31.05 16.06
CA ASP A 171 18.33 31.79 16.22
C ASP A 171 18.10 33.31 16.41
N LEU A 172 16.94 33.85 16.01
CA LEU A 172 16.57 35.26 16.22
C LEU A 172 16.19 35.61 17.68
N TYR A 173 15.93 34.60 18.51
CA TYR A 173 15.55 34.76 19.92
C TYR A 173 16.64 34.30 20.92
N LYS A 174 17.87 34.07 20.44
CA LYS A 174 19.06 33.86 21.28
C LYS A 174 19.94 35.10 21.30
#